data_AF-J0KRQ5-F1
#
_entry.id   AF-J0KRQ5-F1
#
_cell.length_a   1.000
_cell.length_b   1.000
_cell.length_c   1.000
_cell.angle_alpha   90.00
_cell.angle_beta   90.00
_cell.angle_gamma   90.00
#
_symmetry.space_group_name_H-M   'P 1'
#
loop_
_entity.id
_entity.type
_entity.pdbx_description
1 polymer ?
#
loop_
_entity_poly.entity_id
_entity_poly.type
_entity_poly.pdbx_seq_one_letter_code
_entity_poly.pdbx_strand_id
1 'polypeptide(L)'
;MDRHALVALSLAVLPAHAFATDWSQADVDKALVIIDKAESGMSECLHSAGTKIAYDIKQIDLNKDGVNELVVTAYPDVLANGSSTCFGPSGSDVHLLISDGAGGWKHEFGFDMTELVPHESNTEWPDLEFSMSASCFPIWRYYQGSYAMWKVCDGNKLIYADVAPWIKEGAVPRDAGAEKQASSKKQPSAYVHEGDLSGAEFDHNGSLMAVDPKRGLIIYKEPKASIRDVVKPGDVLVMAEKPWDMYDTNARIVGTSWVFKKGCAPVGYRVEGGLGQSWHTIVLRGEAPVRKKGTCEVAGLSKTSANAELRFENVED
;
A
#
# COMPACT_ATOMS: atom_id res chain seq x y z
N MET A 1 -33.23 -51.21 22.98
CA MET A 1 -32.29 -51.06 21.85
C MET A 1 -32.02 -49.59 21.70
N ASP A 2 -31.13 -49.04 22.52
CA ASP A 2 -30.80 -47.62 22.54
C ASP A 2 -29.64 -47.35 21.58
N ARG A 3 -29.88 -46.48 20.60
CA ARG A 3 -28.85 -45.99 19.67
C ARG A 3 -28.22 -44.74 20.27
N HIS A 4 -26.99 -44.85 20.74
CA HIS A 4 -26.12 -43.71 21.03
C HIS A 4 -25.66 -43.07 19.72
N ALA A 5 -25.96 -41.78 19.55
CA ALA A 5 -25.41 -40.96 18.48
C ALA A 5 -24.04 -40.42 18.92
N LEU A 6 -22.99 -40.77 18.18
CA LEU A 6 -21.68 -40.14 18.28
C LEU A 6 -21.75 -38.73 17.67
N VAL A 7 -21.48 -37.70 18.47
CA VAL A 7 -21.24 -36.34 17.98
C VAL A 7 -19.76 -36.23 17.65
N ALA A 8 -19.42 -36.10 16.36
CA ALA A 8 -18.07 -35.81 15.91
C ALA A 8 -17.78 -34.32 16.15
N LEU A 9 -16.84 -34.04 17.06
CA LEU A 9 -16.35 -32.70 17.33
C LEU A 9 -15.27 -32.36 16.28
N SER A 10 -15.65 -31.59 15.25
CA SER A 10 -14.69 -31.07 14.27
C SER A 10 -13.88 -29.94 14.90
N LEU A 11 -12.62 -30.21 15.23
CA LEU A 11 -11.64 -29.19 15.60
C LEU A 11 -11.32 -28.34 14.37
N ALA A 12 -11.74 -27.07 14.38
CA ALA A 12 -11.32 -26.09 13.39
C ALA A 12 -9.83 -25.78 13.60
N VAL A 13 -8.99 -26.16 12.64
CA VAL A 13 -7.59 -25.75 12.57
C VAL A 13 -7.57 -24.29 12.10
N LEU A 14 -7.27 -23.37 13.00
CA LEU A 14 -7.00 -21.98 12.65
C LEU A 14 -5.64 -21.91 11.92
N PRO A 15 -5.49 -21.11 10.84
CA PRO A 15 -4.20 -20.87 10.23
C PRO A 15 -3.30 -20.13 11.22
N ALA A 16 -2.21 -20.77 11.63
CA ALA A 16 -1.15 -20.12 12.39
C ALA A 16 -0.57 -18.99 11.53
N HIS A 17 -0.61 -17.76 12.04
CA HIS A 17 0.11 -16.67 11.41
C HIS A 17 1.60 -16.96 11.64
N ALA A 18 2.31 -17.35 10.57
CA ALA A 18 3.74 -17.53 10.64
C ALA A 18 4.35 -16.13 10.76
N PHE A 19 4.79 -15.76 11.96
CA PHE A 19 5.62 -14.59 12.16
C PHE A 19 6.98 -14.85 11.52
N ALA A 20 7.53 -13.86 10.81
CA ALA A 20 8.89 -13.93 10.33
C ALA A 20 9.85 -14.22 11.50
N THR A 21 10.80 -15.12 11.28
CA THR A 21 11.74 -15.53 12.33
C THR A 21 12.97 -14.64 12.24
N ASP A 22 13.40 -14.10 13.38
CA ASP A 22 14.64 -13.33 13.46
C ASP A 22 15.85 -14.18 13.06
N TRP A 23 16.74 -13.58 12.28
CA TRP A 23 18.03 -14.12 11.92
C TRP A 23 18.92 -14.29 13.13
N SER A 24 19.73 -15.36 13.08
CA SER A 24 20.76 -15.60 14.08
C SER A 24 21.82 -14.52 14.04
N GLN A 25 22.51 -14.28 15.17
CA GLN A 25 23.62 -13.33 15.21
C GLN A 25 24.70 -13.65 14.16
N ALA A 26 24.98 -14.95 13.92
CA ALA A 26 25.96 -15.35 12.94
C ALA A 26 25.56 -14.98 11.49
N ASP A 27 24.27 -14.92 11.18
CA ASP A 27 23.79 -14.50 9.86
C ASP A 27 23.75 -12.98 9.74
N VAL A 28 23.42 -12.28 10.83
CA VAL A 28 23.55 -10.82 10.93
C VAL A 28 25.01 -10.39 10.75
N ASP A 29 25.97 -11.08 11.37
CA ASP A 29 27.40 -10.77 11.24
C ASP A 29 27.88 -10.94 9.79
N LYS A 30 27.35 -11.93 9.04
CA LYS A 30 27.64 -12.07 7.59
C LYS A 30 27.10 -10.89 6.79
N ALA A 31 25.93 -10.38 7.14
CA ALA A 31 25.35 -9.20 6.50
C ALA A 31 26.20 -7.95 6.77
N LEU A 32 26.69 -7.78 8.01
CA LEU A 32 27.53 -6.63 8.39
C LEU A 32 28.85 -6.59 7.61
N VAL A 33 29.44 -7.73 7.24
CA VAL A 33 30.64 -7.75 6.38
C VAL A 33 30.39 -7.07 5.02
N ILE A 34 29.17 -7.11 4.50
CA ILE A 34 28.80 -6.42 3.26
C ILE A 34 28.78 -4.90 3.49
N ILE A 35 28.28 -4.48 4.64
CA ILE A 35 28.21 -3.06 5.03
C ILE A 35 29.60 -2.51 5.34
N ASP A 36 30.43 -3.22 6.11
CA ASP A 36 31.83 -2.84 6.37
C ASP A 36 32.59 -2.56 5.06
N LYS A 37 32.33 -3.36 4.02
CA LYS A 37 32.95 -3.17 2.71
C LYS A 37 32.41 -1.93 2.00
N ALA A 38 31.10 -1.69 2.05
CA ALA A 38 30.48 -0.48 1.51
C ALA A 38 30.99 0.79 2.21
N GLU A 39 31.20 0.69 3.53
CA GLU A 39 31.63 1.76 4.44
C GLU A 39 33.16 1.89 4.60
N SER A 40 33.94 1.28 3.72
CA SER A 40 35.41 1.25 3.86
C SER A 40 36.05 2.65 3.96
N GLY A 41 35.59 3.62 3.16
CA GLY A 41 36.05 5.02 3.25
C GLY A 41 35.61 5.72 4.54
N MET A 42 34.46 5.34 5.06
CA MET A 42 33.92 5.88 6.31
C MET A 42 34.66 5.37 7.54
N SER A 43 35.04 4.09 7.51
CA SER A 43 35.89 3.48 8.54
C SER A 43 37.23 4.21 8.68
N GLU A 44 37.88 4.59 7.57
CA GLU A 44 39.12 5.37 7.59
C GLU A 44 38.94 6.78 8.19
N CYS A 45 37.82 7.44 7.85
CA CYS A 45 37.46 8.75 8.39
C CYS A 45 37.29 8.70 9.91
N LEU A 46 36.52 7.73 10.41
CA LEU A 46 36.26 7.56 11.84
C LEU A 46 37.51 7.14 12.62
N HIS A 47 38.35 6.28 12.06
CA HIS A 47 39.62 5.91 12.67
C HIS A 47 40.51 7.15 12.87
N SER A 48 40.55 8.05 11.88
CA SER A 48 41.26 9.33 11.99
C SER A 48 40.66 10.26 13.05
N ALA A 49 39.36 10.16 13.29
CA ALA A 49 38.65 10.85 14.38
C ALA A 49 38.77 10.13 15.74
N GLY A 50 39.51 9.02 15.83
CA GLY A 50 39.73 8.26 17.07
C GLY A 50 38.51 7.45 17.52
N THR A 51 37.63 7.06 16.59
CA THR A 51 36.46 6.21 16.84
C THR A 51 36.36 5.12 15.77
N LYS A 52 35.31 4.32 15.82
CA LYS A 52 34.96 3.28 14.85
C LYS A 52 33.47 3.37 14.51
N ILE A 53 33.05 2.60 13.51
CA ILE A 53 31.64 2.43 13.20
C ILE A 53 30.98 1.57 14.29
N ALA A 54 29.80 1.98 14.71
CA ALA A 54 28.83 1.20 15.47
C ALA A 54 27.57 1.00 14.60
N TYR A 55 26.83 -0.07 14.88
CA TYR A 55 25.66 -0.46 14.10
C TYR A 55 24.46 -0.68 15.01
N ASP A 56 23.34 -0.06 14.65
CA ASP A 56 22.02 -0.43 15.13
C ASP A 56 21.31 -1.23 14.03
N ILE A 57 20.70 -2.36 14.40
CA ILE A 57 20.17 -3.32 13.45
C ILE A 57 18.71 -3.58 13.76
N LYS A 58 17.85 -3.37 12.77
CA LYS A 58 16.44 -3.72 12.81
C LYS A 58 16.18 -4.84 11.82
N GLN A 59 15.63 -5.95 12.34
CA GLN A 59 15.11 -7.03 11.52
C GLN A 59 13.63 -6.78 11.25
N ILE A 60 13.23 -6.78 9.99
CA ILE A 60 11.85 -6.47 9.60
C ILE A 60 11.51 -7.17 8.30
N ASP A 61 10.38 -7.87 8.28
CA ASP A 61 9.75 -8.42 7.06
C ASP A 61 9.00 -7.30 6.32
N LEU A 62 9.70 -6.67 5.37
CA LEU A 62 9.24 -5.50 4.61
C LEU A 62 8.22 -5.87 3.55
N ASN A 63 8.39 -7.00 2.87
CA ASN A 63 7.51 -7.46 1.79
C ASN A 63 6.42 -8.44 2.26
N LYS A 64 6.40 -8.80 3.55
CA LYS A 64 5.46 -9.71 4.20
C LYS A 64 5.55 -11.14 3.66
N ASP A 65 6.75 -11.59 3.28
CA ASP A 65 7.00 -12.94 2.76
C ASP A 65 7.38 -13.97 3.84
N GLY A 66 7.51 -13.53 5.10
CA GLY A 66 7.91 -14.35 6.24
C GLY A 66 9.43 -14.41 6.45
N VAL A 67 10.22 -13.66 5.68
CA VAL A 67 11.67 -13.50 5.82
C VAL A 67 11.96 -12.07 6.25
N ASN A 68 12.80 -11.89 7.27
CA ASN A 68 13.21 -10.56 7.69
C ASN A 68 14.33 -10.00 6.78
N GLU A 69 14.21 -8.75 6.38
CA GLU A 69 15.31 -7.92 5.90
C GLU A 69 16.04 -7.22 7.05
N LEU A 70 17.20 -6.64 6.74
CA LEU A 70 17.95 -5.83 7.70
C LEU A 70 17.94 -4.37 7.27
N VAL A 71 17.47 -3.51 8.18
CA VAL A 71 17.73 -2.08 8.15
C VAL A 71 18.85 -1.81 9.16
N VAL A 72 20.00 -1.35 8.65
CA VAL A 72 21.22 -1.14 9.45
C VAL A 72 21.53 0.35 9.49
N THR A 73 21.59 0.93 10.68
CA THR A 73 22.05 2.30 10.88
C THR A 73 23.50 2.29 11.32
N ALA A 74 24.39 2.82 10.49
CA ALA A 74 25.82 2.98 10.75
C ALA A 74 26.10 4.38 11.31
N TYR A 75 26.82 4.47 12.42
CA TYR A 75 27.13 5.74 13.08
C TYR A 75 28.45 5.64 13.86
N PRO A 76 29.03 6.76 14.33
CA PRO A 76 30.24 6.69 15.16
C PRO A 76 29.94 6.14 16.56
N ASP A 77 30.76 5.18 17.02
CA ASP A 77 30.68 4.61 18.38
C ASP A 77 30.76 5.69 19.48
N VAL A 78 31.47 6.79 19.20
CA VAL A 78 31.51 8.01 20.02
C VAL A 78 30.89 9.17 19.23
N LEU A 79 29.62 9.50 19.53
CA LEU A 79 28.80 10.49 18.80
C LEU A 79 29.41 11.90 18.67
N ALA A 80 30.37 12.28 19.52
CA ALA A 80 31.06 13.57 19.42
C ALA A 80 32.16 13.59 18.35
N ASN A 81 32.61 12.42 17.88
CA ASN A 81 33.74 12.27 16.97
C ASN A 81 33.25 11.73 15.63
N GLY A 82 33.41 12.51 14.56
CA GLY A 82 33.21 11.99 13.21
C GLY A 82 31.76 12.02 12.68
N SER A 83 30.75 12.34 13.50
CA SER A 83 29.34 12.30 13.08
C SER A 83 29.08 13.14 11.83
N SER A 84 29.17 14.46 11.92
CA SER A 84 28.90 15.31 10.75
C SER A 84 30.04 15.37 9.72
N THR A 85 31.27 15.11 10.15
CA THR A 85 32.45 15.19 9.28
C THR A 85 32.63 13.96 8.41
N CYS A 86 32.17 12.79 8.86
CA CYS A 86 32.22 11.56 8.08
C CYS A 86 30.83 11.27 7.49
N PHE A 87 29.76 11.21 8.28
CA PHE A 87 28.43 10.76 7.84
C PHE A 87 27.54 11.89 7.30
N GLY A 88 28.07 13.11 7.15
CA GLY A 88 27.27 14.24 6.68
C GLY A 88 26.22 14.72 7.69
N PRO A 89 25.25 15.54 7.25
CA PRO A 89 24.33 16.23 8.15
C PRO A 89 23.49 15.36 9.10
N SER A 90 23.12 14.13 8.75
CA SER A 90 22.36 13.29 9.69
C SER A 90 23.25 12.69 10.79
N GLY A 91 24.56 12.54 10.52
CA GLY A 91 25.50 11.89 11.43
C GLY A 91 25.46 10.37 11.40
N SER A 92 24.70 9.77 10.48
CA SER A 92 24.59 8.32 10.30
C SER A 92 24.20 7.94 8.86
N ASP A 93 24.58 6.75 8.43
CA ASP A 93 24.06 6.17 7.19
C ASP A 93 23.05 5.06 7.50
N VAL A 94 21.94 5.02 6.76
CA VAL A 94 20.96 3.93 6.84
C VAL A 94 21.06 3.06 5.60
N HIS A 95 21.21 1.76 5.82
CA HIS A 95 21.36 0.74 4.80
C HIS A 95 20.18 -0.22 4.79
N LEU A 96 19.85 -0.73 3.60
CA LEU A 96 18.93 -1.84 3.42
C LEU A 96 19.67 -3.06 2.84
N LEU A 97 19.52 -4.21 3.50
CA LEU A 97 19.89 -5.51 2.94
C LEU A 97 18.65 -6.37 2.77
N ILE A 98 18.44 -6.84 1.54
CA ILE A 98 17.39 -7.81 1.20
C ILE A 98 17.93 -9.23 1.35
N SER A 99 17.20 -10.09 2.05
CA SER A 99 17.57 -11.50 2.20
C SER A 99 17.13 -12.32 0.98
N ASP A 100 17.86 -13.40 0.68
CA ASP A 100 17.39 -14.44 -0.24
C ASP A 100 16.64 -15.60 0.48
N GLY A 101 16.46 -15.50 1.80
CA GLY A 101 15.82 -16.53 2.63
C GLY A 101 16.70 -17.76 2.92
N ALA A 102 17.89 -17.84 2.35
CA ALA A 102 18.86 -18.92 2.52
C ALA A 102 20.16 -18.45 3.21
N GLY A 103 20.14 -17.25 3.80
CA GLY A 103 21.29 -16.64 4.48
C GLY A 103 22.22 -15.85 3.55
N GLY A 104 21.83 -15.65 2.29
CA GLY A 104 22.44 -14.68 1.39
C GLY A 104 21.77 -13.31 1.51
N TRP A 105 22.54 -12.27 1.18
CA TRP A 105 22.16 -10.87 1.37
C TRP A 105 22.51 -10.05 0.15
N LYS A 106 21.57 -9.22 -0.30
CA LYS A 106 21.76 -8.21 -1.33
C LYS A 106 21.76 -6.83 -0.69
N HIS A 107 22.85 -6.09 -0.84
CA HIS A 107 22.90 -4.68 -0.45
C HIS A 107 22.16 -3.84 -1.50
N GLU A 108 21.06 -3.20 -1.09
CA GLU A 108 20.28 -2.33 -1.98
C GLU A 108 20.86 -0.93 -2.05
N PHE A 109 21.12 -0.33 -0.89
CA PHE A 109 21.63 1.03 -0.78
C PHE A 109 22.17 1.35 0.62
N GLY A 110 22.87 2.48 0.73
CA GLY A 110 23.29 3.13 1.98
C GLY A 110 23.36 4.64 1.75
N PHE A 111 22.64 5.41 2.56
CA PHE A 111 22.56 6.86 2.42
C PHE A 111 22.59 7.59 3.75
N ASP A 112 23.08 8.82 3.71
CA ASP A 112 22.96 9.81 4.79
C ASP A 112 21.47 10.19 4.97
N MET A 113 20.83 9.59 5.97
CA MET A 113 19.42 9.78 6.30
C MET A 113 19.13 9.40 7.74
N THR A 114 18.00 9.86 8.28
CA THR A 114 17.64 9.64 9.68
C THR A 114 16.81 8.37 9.87
N GLU A 115 15.90 8.09 8.94
CA GLU A 115 14.97 6.96 9.06
C GLU A 115 14.48 6.47 7.70
N LEU A 116 14.36 5.15 7.58
CA LEU A 116 13.72 4.47 6.46
C LEU A 116 12.25 4.21 6.80
N VAL A 117 11.33 4.84 6.06
CA VAL A 117 9.89 4.71 6.29
C VAL A 117 9.25 3.88 5.17
N PRO A 118 8.82 2.64 5.45
CA PRO A 118 8.12 1.82 4.46
C PRO A 118 6.67 2.28 4.30
N HIS A 119 6.22 2.37 3.05
CA HIS A 119 4.85 2.65 2.65
C HIS A 119 4.30 1.49 1.84
N GLU A 120 3.03 1.14 2.07
CA GLU A 120 2.37 0.12 1.27
C GLU A 120 2.38 0.52 -0.22
N SER A 121 2.77 -0.43 -1.06
CA SER A 121 2.87 -0.26 -2.51
C SER A 121 2.04 -1.32 -3.22
N ASN A 122 1.77 -1.09 -4.50
CA ASN A 122 1.15 -2.06 -5.39
C ASN A 122 2.17 -2.96 -6.11
N THR A 123 3.43 -2.90 -5.69
CA THR A 123 4.51 -3.81 -6.10
C THR A 123 4.72 -4.90 -5.06
N GLU A 124 5.58 -5.88 -5.38
CA GLU A 124 5.97 -6.96 -4.45
C GLU A 124 6.60 -6.43 -3.15
N TRP A 125 7.31 -5.31 -3.25
CA TRP A 125 7.97 -4.66 -2.12
C TRP A 125 7.32 -3.31 -1.81
N PRO A 126 7.40 -2.82 -0.56
CA PRO A 126 6.90 -1.49 -0.20
C PRO A 126 7.68 -0.39 -0.91
N ASP A 127 7.04 0.76 -1.09
CA ASP A 127 7.76 1.98 -1.47
C ASP A 127 8.48 2.50 -0.21
N LEU A 128 9.68 3.05 -0.35
CA LEU A 128 10.49 3.51 0.77
C LEU A 128 10.65 5.03 0.71
N GLU A 129 10.25 5.71 1.77
CA GLU A 129 10.52 7.14 1.96
C GLU A 129 11.78 7.31 2.82
N PHE A 130 12.66 8.21 2.39
CA PHE A 130 13.88 8.51 3.11
C PHE A 130 13.72 9.81 3.88
N SER A 131 13.59 9.70 5.20
CA SER A 131 13.46 10.85 6.07
C SER A 131 14.81 11.55 6.21
N MET A 132 14.86 12.82 5.82
CA MET A 132 15.99 13.73 6.00
C MET A 132 15.54 14.94 6.83
N SER A 133 16.44 15.86 7.16
CA SER A 133 16.08 17.11 7.86
C SER A 133 15.41 18.16 6.94
N ALA A 134 14.60 17.72 5.97
CA ALA A 134 14.03 18.54 4.89
C ALA A 134 12.49 18.53 4.90
N SER A 135 11.87 19.37 4.08
CA SER A 135 10.40 19.47 3.91
C SER A 135 9.83 18.57 2.82
N CYS A 136 10.68 17.82 2.11
CA CYS A 136 10.30 16.88 1.07
C CYS A 136 11.24 15.67 1.11
N PHE A 137 10.67 14.48 0.97
CA PHE A 137 11.37 13.21 1.08
C PHE A 137 11.19 12.39 -0.20
N PRO A 138 12.29 11.98 -0.85
CA PRO A 138 12.19 11.17 -2.06
C PRO A 138 11.60 9.79 -1.74
N ILE A 139 10.91 9.22 -2.72
CA ILE A 139 10.32 7.88 -2.64
C ILE A 139 11.05 6.95 -3.59
N TRP A 140 11.51 5.84 -3.05
CA TRP A 140 12.15 4.75 -3.76
C TRP A 140 11.16 3.62 -3.97
N ARG A 141 11.19 3.01 -5.15
CA ARG A 141 10.33 1.89 -5.51
C ARG A 141 11.17 0.72 -5.96
N TYR A 142 10.79 -0.47 -5.53
CA TYR A 142 11.37 -1.68 -6.06
C TYR A 142 10.87 -1.92 -7.48
N TYR A 143 11.79 -2.04 -8.42
CA TYR A 143 11.47 -2.28 -9.82
C TYR A 143 12.59 -3.08 -10.48
N GLN A 144 12.21 -4.16 -11.18
CA GLN A 144 13.16 -5.04 -11.89
C GLN A 144 14.31 -5.55 -11.00
N GLY A 145 14.01 -5.91 -9.76
CA GLY A 145 14.96 -6.58 -8.88
C GLY A 145 15.78 -5.66 -7.98
N SER A 146 15.57 -4.35 -7.99
CA SER A 146 16.26 -3.40 -7.11
C SER A 146 15.41 -2.18 -6.76
N TYR A 147 15.71 -1.53 -5.65
CA TYR A 147 15.18 -0.20 -5.35
C TYR A 147 15.84 0.88 -6.20
N ALA A 148 15.02 1.80 -6.72
CA ALA A 148 15.50 2.98 -7.44
C ALA A 148 14.56 4.17 -7.21
N MET A 149 15.00 5.38 -7.58
CA MET A 149 14.23 6.60 -7.34
C MET A 149 12.94 6.58 -8.16
N TRP A 150 11.78 6.70 -7.50
CA TRP A 150 10.48 6.77 -8.17
C TRP A 150 9.89 8.17 -8.12
N LYS A 151 10.03 8.84 -6.98
CA LYS A 151 9.70 10.26 -6.84
C LYS A 151 10.84 11.01 -6.20
N VAL A 152 11.06 12.21 -6.69
CA VAL A 152 12.14 13.11 -6.25
C VAL A 152 11.56 14.46 -5.88
N CYS A 153 12.31 15.19 -5.07
CA CYS A 153 11.93 16.53 -4.64
C CYS A 153 12.29 17.58 -5.70
N ASP A 154 11.29 18.37 -6.07
CA ASP A 154 11.42 19.63 -6.82
C ASP A 154 10.91 20.75 -5.92
N GLY A 155 11.83 21.42 -5.22
CA GLY A 155 11.49 22.25 -4.07
C GLY A 155 10.77 21.43 -2.98
N ASN A 156 9.56 21.86 -2.59
CA ASN A 156 8.74 21.18 -1.58
C ASN A 156 7.73 20.18 -2.17
N LYS A 157 7.88 19.79 -3.44
CA LYS A 157 6.94 18.92 -4.13
C LYS A 157 7.61 17.66 -4.62
N LEU A 158 6.92 16.53 -4.46
CA LEU A 158 7.29 15.29 -5.12
C LEU A 158 6.84 15.28 -6.59
N ILE A 159 7.79 15.02 -7.48
CA ILE A 159 7.57 14.74 -8.90
C ILE A 159 8.10 13.33 -9.23
N TYR A 160 7.64 12.73 -10.32
CA TYR A 160 8.21 11.44 -10.75
C TYR A 160 9.67 11.61 -11.19
N ALA A 161 10.51 10.65 -10.83
CA ALA A 161 11.94 10.69 -11.12
C ALA A 161 12.23 10.69 -12.63
N ASP A 162 11.44 9.95 -13.41
CA ASP A 162 11.59 9.79 -14.86
C ASP A 162 11.24 11.05 -15.68
N VAL A 163 10.58 12.04 -15.06
CA VAL A 163 10.32 13.35 -15.67
C VAL A 163 11.21 14.46 -15.13
N ALA A 164 12.04 14.18 -14.12
CA ALA A 164 12.93 15.15 -13.52
C ALA A 164 14.17 15.34 -14.42
N PRO A 165 14.42 16.54 -14.97
CA PRO A 165 15.47 16.74 -15.97
C PRO A 165 16.89 16.56 -15.41
N TRP A 166 17.06 16.58 -14.09
CA TRP A 166 18.34 16.34 -13.42
C TRP A 166 18.62 14.86 -13.09
N ILE A 167 17.64 13.97 -13.27
CA ILE A 167 17.81 12.54 -13.08
C ILE A 167 18.10 11.91 -14.44
N LYS A 168 19.34 11.44 -14.64
CA LYS A 168 19.81 10.91 -15.93
C LYS A 168 19.69 9.39 -16.04
N GLU A 169 19.90 8.68 -14.93
CA GLU A 169 19.88 7.21 -14.84
C GLU A 169 19.40 6.79 -13.43
N GLY A 170 18.98 5.54 -13.26
CA GLY A 170 18.56 5.02 -11.95
C GLY A 170 17.15 5.45 -11.49
N ALA A 171 16.27 5.83 -12.43
CA ALA A 171 14.88 6.15 -12.15
C ALA A 171 13.94 4.99 -12.48
N VAL A 172 12.92 4.83 -11.65
CA VAL A 172 11.78 3.95 -11.92
C VAL A 172 10.80 4.69 -12.84
N PRO A 173 10.36 4.09 -13.96
CA PRO A 173 9.34 4.68 -14.83
C PRO A 173 8.06 5.02 -14.05
N ARG A 174 7.40 6.13 -14.37
CA ARG A 174 6.16 6.53 -13.70
C ARG A 174 5.02 5.51 -13.83
N ASP A 175 5.08 4.67 -14.85
CA ASP A 175 4.14 3.57 -15.12
C ASP A 175 4.63 2.22 -14.57
N ALA A 176 5.74 2.17 -13.84
CA ALA A 176 6.18 0.97 -13.14
C ALA A 176 5.14 0.59 -12.07
N GLY A 177 4.58 -0.61 -12.21
CA GLY A 177 3.44 -1.07 -11.40
C GLY A 177 2.07 -0.62 -11.92
N ALA A 178 2.00 0.14 -13.02
CA ALA A 178 0.77 0.32 -13.79
C ALA A 178 0.64 -0.86 -14.76
N GLU A 179 -0.12 -1.89 -14.39
CA GLU A 179 -0.48 -2.96 -15.33
C GLU A 179 -1.06 -2.35 -16.61
N LYS A 180 -0.59 -2.83 -17.77
CA LYS A 180 -1.19 -2.58 -19.10
C LYS A 180 -2.69 -2.91 -19.06
N GLN A 181 -3.56 -1.94 -18.82
CA GLN A 181 -5.01 -2.14 -18.88
C GLN A 181 -5.55 -1.78 -20.27
N ALA A 182 -5.41 -2.74 -21.19
CA ALA A 182 -6.38 -2.86 -22.26
C ALA A 182 -7.68 -3.42 -21.65
N SER A 183 -8.74 -2.61 -21.72
CA SER A 183 -10.14 -2.99 -21.92
C SER A 183 -10.65 -4.32 -21.31
N SER A 184 -11.64 -4.18 -20.42
CA SER A 184 -12.50 -5.23 -19.82
C SER A 184 -12.00 -5.91 -18.53
N LYS A 185 -11.93 -5.19 -17.40
CA LYS A 185 -11.89 -5.87 -16.09
C LYS A 185 -13.31 -6.30 -15.68
N LYS A 186 -13.52 -7.63 -15.75
CA LYS A 186 -14.50 -8.41 -15.00
C LYS A 186 -14.48 -7.93 -13.54
N GLN A 187 -15.65 -7.76 -12.90
CA GLN A 187 -15.73 -7.43 -11.47
C GLN A 187 -14.86 -8.45 -10.69
N PRO A 188 -14.03 -8.00 -9.75
CA PRO A 188 -13.37 -8.90 -8.80
C PRO A 188 -14.44 -9.80 -8.17
N SER A 189 -14.22 -11.11 -8.19
CA SER A 189 -15.09 -12.04 -7.46
C SER A 189 -15.23 -11.54 -6.02
N ALA A 190 -16.47 -11.41 -5.55
CA ALA A 190 -16.85 -10.87 -4.24
C ALA A 190 -15.76 -11.10 -3.17
N TYR A 191 -15.25 -10.02 -2.58
CA TYR A 191 -14.35 -10.11 -1.44
C TYR A 191 -15.19 -10.55 -0.25
N VAL A 192 -15.21 -11.86 0.02
CA VAL A 192 -16.01 -12.46 1.09
C VAL A 192 -15.08 -13.09 2.12
N HIS A 193 -14.61 -12.27 3.06
CA HIS A 193 -14.56 -12.72 4.45
C HIS A 193 -15.46 -11.78 5.24
N GLU A 194 -16.43 -12.33 5.99
CA GLU A 194 -17.32 -11.53 6.86
C GLU A 194 -16.53 -10.64 7.84
N GLY A 195 -15.30 -11.04 8.19
CA GLY A 195 -14.38 -10.25 9.02
C GLY A 195 -13.79 -9.00 8.34
N ASP A 196 -13.91 -8.86 7.01
CA ASP A 196 -13.42 -7.70 6.25
C ASP A 196 -14.44 -6.55 6.15
N LEU A 197 -15.67 -6.73 6.65
CA LEU A 197 -16.74 -5.72 6.61
C LEU A 197 -16.68 -4.71 7.78
N SER A 198 -15.51 -4.55 8.40
CA SER A 198 -15.29 -3.71 9.58
C SER A 198 -14.95 -2.24 9.28
N GLY A 199 -15.30 -1.75 8.09
CA GLY A 199 -15.11 -0.35 7.69
C GLY A 199 -16.12 0.60 8.34
N ALA A 200 -15.89 1.91 8.20
CA ALA A 200 -16.84 2.92 8.63
C ALA A 200 -18.17 2.73 7.87
N GLU A 201 -19.29 2.90 8.58
CA GLU A 201 -20.61 2.61 8.03
C GLU A 201 -21.25 3.84 7.41
N PHE A 202 -21.79 3.68 6.20
CA PHE A 202 -22.46 4.75 5.46
C PHE A 202 -23.77 4.24 4.86
N ASP A 203 -24.81 5.07 4.83
CA ASP A 203 -25.97 4.86 3.97
C ASP A 203 -25.64 5.21 2.52
N HIS A 204 -26.07 4.33 1.63
CA HIS A 204 -26.18 4.63 0.21
C HIS A 204 -27.54 4.18 -0.32
N ASN A 205 -28.42 5.15 -0.58
CA ASN A 205 -29.74 4.91 -1.15
C ASN A 205 -30.56 3.90 -0.33
N GLY A 206 -30.44 3.90 1.00
CA GLY A 206 -31.12 2.99 1.92
C GLY A 206 -30.42 1.64 2.11
N SER A 207 -29.20 1.46 1.62
CA SER A 207 -28.37 0.26 1.87
C SER A 207 -27.21 0.63 2.79
N LEU A 208 -26.91 -0.22 3.75
CA LEU A 208 -25.74 -0.05 4.60
C LEU A 208 -24.48 -0.47 3.84
N MET A 209 -23.51 0.43 3.79
CA MET A 209 -22.23 0.25 3.12
C MET A 209 -21.12 0.22 4.16
N ALA A 210 -20.16 -0.69 3.98
CA ALA A 210 -18.87 -0.62 4.66
C ALA A 210 -17.88 0.11 3.75
N VAL A 211 -17.28 1.17 4.26
CA VAL A 211 -16.24 1.94 3.58
C VAL A 211 -14.88 1.55 4.17
N ASP A 212 -14.00 1.03 3.32
CA ASP A 212 -12.62 0.67 3.64
C ASP A 212 -11.66 1.54 2.81
N PRO A 213 -11.28 2.71 3.33
CA PRO A 213 -10.40 3.64 2.62
C PRO A 213 -9.00 3.07 2.40
N LYS A 214 -8.54 2.15 3.27
CA LYS A 214 -7.21 1.52 3.18
C LYS A 214 -7.14 0.53 2.02
N ARG A 215 -8.21 -0.24 1.79
CA ARG A 215 -8.30 -1.15 0.64
C ARG A 215 -8.89 -0.49 -0.60
N GLY A 216 -9.35 0.75 -0.50
CA GLY A 216 -9.97 1.46 -1.59
C GLY A 216 -11.38 0.94 -1.93
N LEU A 217 -12.13 0.40 -0.96
CA LEU A 217 -13.39 -0.31 -1.23
C LEU A 217 -14.59 0.40 -0.61
N ILE A 218 -15.71 0.35 -1.33
CA ILE A 218 -17.05 0.60 -0.77
C ILE A 218 -17.93 -0.61 -1.08
N ILE A 219 -18.35 -1.30 -0.02
CA ILE A 219 -18.90 -2.66 -0.08
C ILE A 219 -20.31 -2.65 0.49
N TYR A 220 -21.22 -3.41 -0.11
CA TYR A 220 -22.53 -3.64 0.48
C TYR A 220 -22.40 -4.49 1.74
N LYS A 221 -22.74 -3.91 2.90
CA LYS A 221 -22.86 -4.64 4.17
C LYS A 221 -24.28 -5.18 4.31
N GLU A 222 -25.28 -4.31 4.18
CA GLU A 222 -26.70 -4.70 4.16
C GLU A 222 -27.42 -4.07 2.97
N PRO A 223 -27.56 -4.79 1.82
CA PRO A 223 -28.33 -4.29 0.69
C PRO A 223 -29.79 -4.05 1.08
N LYS A 224 -30.40 -2.97 0.58
CA LYS A 224 -31.84 -2.72 0.82
C LYS A 224 -32.72 -3.80 0.22
N ALA A 225 -33.89 -4.02 0.82
CA ALA A 225 -34.81 -5.09 0.44
C ALA A 225 -35.10 -5.18 -1.06
N SER A 226 -35.26 -4.05 -1.75
CA SER A 226 -35.58 -4.01 -3.18
C SER A 226 -34.46 -4.45 -4.12
N ILE A 227 -33.21 -4.58 -3.64
CA ILE A 227 -32.06 -5.00 -4.46
C ILE A 227 -31.37 -6.29 -3.99
N ARG A 228 -31.79 -6.88 -2.85
CA ARG A 228 -31.19 -8.11 -2.28
C ARG A 228 -31.19 -9.32 -3.22
N ASP A 229 -32.08 -9.35 -4.20
CA ASP A 229 -32.13 -10.38 -5.25
C ASP A 229 -31.04 -10.22 -6.33
N VAL A 230 -30.37 -9.07 -6.33
CA VAL A 230 -29.40 -8.66 -7.35
C VAL A 230 -28.01 -8.47 -6.76
N VAL A 231 -27.96 -7.90 -5.56
CA VAL A 231 -26.74 -7.55 -4.81
C VAL A 231 -26.75 -8.29 -3.48
N LYS A 232 -25.62 -8.88 -3.10
CA LYS A 232 -25.43 -9.61 -1.86
C LYS A 232 -24.47 -8.84 -0.92
N PRO A 233 -24.54 -9.07 0.40
CA PRO A 233 -23.47 -8.64 1.30
C PRO A 233 -22.10 -9.09 0.76
N GLY A 234 -21.12 -8.19 0.78
CA GLY A 234 -19.78 -8.40 0.22
C GLY A 234 -19.60 -7.98 -1.25
N ASP A 235 -20.67 -7.66 -1.97
CA ASP A 235 -20.54 -7.09 -3.31
C ASP A 235 -19.90 -5.70 -3.25
N VAL A 236 -18.90 -5.48 -4.10
CA VAL A 236 -18.18 -4.20 -4.19
C VAL A 236 -18.96 -3.24 -5.09
N LEU A 237 -19.40 -2.10 -4.54
CA LEU A 237 -20.00 -1.03 -5.34
C LEU A 237 -18.93 -0.14 -5.95
N VAL A 238 -17.90 0.22 -5.19
CA VAL A 238 -16.80 1.07 -5.65
C VAL A 238 -15.47 0.44 -5.30
N MET A 239 -14.57 0.46 -6.27
CA MET A 239 -13.15 0.17 -6.11
C MET A 239 -12.38 1.40 -6.56
N ALA A 240 -11.80 2.11 -5.61
CA ALA A 240 -10.86 3.18 -5.87
C ALA A 240 -9.58 2.59 -6.49
N GLU A 241 -8.94 3.37 -7.35
CA GLU A 241 -7.63 3.05 -7.94
C GLU A 241 -6.52 3.03 -6.88
N LYS A 242 -6.74 3.74 -5.76
CA LYS A 242 -5.81 3.88 -4.65
C LYS A 242 -6.56 3.99 -3.32
N PRO A 243 -5.91 3.65 -2.21
CA PRO A 243 -6.38 4.01 -0.87
C PRO A 243 -6.57 5.52 -0.73
N TRP A 244 -7.38 5.94 0.23
CA TRP A 244 -7.56 7.36 0.58
C TRP A 244 -7.68 7.56 2.09
N ASP A 245 -7.45 8.79 2.56
CA ASP A 245 -7.66 9.16 3.97
C ASP A 245 -9.12 9.61 4.17
N MET A 246 -9.82 9.01 5.12
CA MET A 246 -11.22 9.36 5.45
C MET A 246 -11.36 10.75 6.09
N TYR A 247 -10.26 11.32 6.60
CA TYR A 247 -10.29 12.59 7.32
C TYR A 247 -9.69 13.75 6.50
N ASP A 248 -9.11 13.49 5.33
CA ASP A 248 -8.62 14.53 4.41
C ASP A 248 -9.74 14.98 3.46
N THR A 249 -10.30 16.17 3.70
CA THR A 249 -11.35 16.76 2.85
C THR A 249 -10.88 17.09 1.43
N ASN A 250 -9.57 17.03 1.15
CA ASN A 250 -9.00 17.17 -0.18
C ASN A 250 -8.71 15.82 -0.86
N ALA A 251 -8.99 14.69 -0.19
CA ALA A 251 -8.77 13.36 -0.74
C ALA A 251 -9.57 13.18 -2.03
N ARG A 252 -8.83 13.01 -3.14
CA ARG A 252 -9.42 12.72 -4.43
C ARG A 252 -9.57 11.21 -4.60
N ILE A 253 -10.82 10.75 -4.62
CA ILE A 253 -11.17 9.35 -4.85
C ILE A 253 -11.46 9.19 -6.33
N VAL A 254 -10.72 8.30 -6.99
CA VAL A 254 -10.89 7.95 -8.40
C VAL A 254 -10.98 6.44 -8.49
N GLY A 255 -11.96 5.90 -9.20
CA GLY A 255 -12.22 4.47 -9.19
C GLY A 255 -13.17 3.96 -10.27
N THR A 256 -13.52 2.69 -10.12
CA THR A 256 -14.60 2.05 -10.86
C THR A 256 -15.78 1.83 -9.92
N SER A 257 -16.98 2.21 -10.37
CA SER A 257 -18.24 1.80 -9.76
C SER A 257 -18.97 0.81 -10.65
N TRP A 258 -19.83 -0.04 -10.09
CA TRP A 258 -20.61 -1.02 -10.85
C TRP A 258 -22.11 -0.76 -10.79
N VAL A 259 -22.76 -0.87 -11.97
CA VAL A 259 -24.22 -0.91 -12.06
C VAL A 259 -24.69 -2.37 -12.09
N PHE A 260 -25.53 -2.71 -11.12
CA PHE A 260 -26.12 -4.04 -10.94
C PHE A 260 -27.52 -4.11 -11.52
N LYS A 261 -27.87 -5.23 -12.16
CA LYS A 261 -29.27 -5.54 -12.52
C LYS A 261 -29.47 -7.05 -12.64
N LYS A 262 -30.65 -7.50 -12.18
CA LYS A 262 -31.04 -8.92 -12.12
C LYS A 262 -30.81 -9.62 -13.46
N GLY A 263 -30.14 -10.78 -13.41
CA GLY A 263 -29.88 -11.62 -14.58
C GLY A 263 -28.82 -11.10 -15.55
N CYS A 264 -28.10 -10.03 -15.20
CA CYS A 264 -27.06 -9.45 -16.04
C CYS A 264 -25.74 -9.40 -15.29
N ALA A 265 -24.62 -9.51 -16.03
CA ALA A 265 -23.32 -9.18 -15.50
C ALA A 265 -23.29 -7.71 -15.03
N PRO A 266 -22.62 -7.40 -13.91
CA PRO A 266 -22.39 -6.02 -13.49
C PRO A 266 -21.56 -5.27 -14.54
N VAL A 267 -21.86 -3.98 -14.72
CA VAL A 267 -21.15 -3.14 -15.71
C VAL A 267 -20.44 -2.03 -14.95
N GLY A 268 -19.11 -2.03 -15.03
CA GLY A 268 -18.26 -1.03 -14.43
C GLY A 268 -18.25 0.28 -15.21
N TYR A 269 -18.06 1.40 -14.52
CA TYR A 269 -17.84 2.72 -15.10
C TYR A 269 -16.95 3.56 -14.18
N ARG A 270 -16.21 4.49 -14.78
CA ARG A 270 -15.31 5.37 -14.03
C ARG A 270 -16.11 6.33 -13.18
N VAL A 271 -15.68 6.49 -11.93
CA VAL A 271 -16.17 7.52 -11.01
C VAL A 271 -15.00 8.31 -10.42
N GLU A 272 -15.24 9.58 -10.13
CA GLU A 272 -14.31 10.44 -9.41
C GLU A 272 -15.03 11.38 -8.44
N GLY A 273 -14.36 11.78 -7.38
CA GLY A 273 -14.88 12.69 -6.38
C GLY A 273 -14.02 12.69 -5.12
N GLY A 274 -14.66 12.74 -3.97
CA GLY A 274 -13.97 12.82 -2.68
C GLY A 274 -14.95 13.00 -1.53
N LEU A 275 -14.43 13.50 -0.42
CA LEU A 275 -15.26 13.92 0.71
C LEU A 275 -16.07 15.18 0.35
N GLY A 276 -17.24 15.32 0.98
CA GLY A 276 -18.08 16.51 0.89
C GLY A 276 -17.52 17.68 1.70
N GLN A 277 -18.40 18.57 2.17
CA GLN A 277 -18.00 19.65 3.09
C GLN A 277 -17.50 19.14 4.46
N SER A 278 -17.74 17.87 4.76
CA SER A 278 -17.26 17.16 5.94
C SER A 278 -16.92 15.70 5.59
N TRP A 279 -16.21 15.02 6.50
CA TRP A 279 -15.87 13.60 6.36
C TRP A 279 -17.09 12.66 6.41
N HIS A 280 -18.24 13.16 6.89
CA HIS A 280 -19.50 12.42 6.99
C HIS A 280 -20.17 12.17 5.64
N THR A 281 -19.67 12.76 4.55
CA THR A 281 -20.23 12.57 3.22
C THR A 281 -19.14 12.23 2.22
N ILE A 282 -19.34 11.18 1.43
CA ILE A 282 -18.53 10.88 0.24
C ILE A 282 -19.41 11.10 -0.99
N VAL A 283 -18.91 11.84 -1.98
CA VAL A 283 -19.60 12.07 -3.26
C VAL A 283 -18.70 11.70 -4.41
N LEU A 284 -19.10 10.71 -5.20
CA LEU A 284 -18.43 10.27 -6.42
C LEU A 284 -19.35 10.47 -7.63
N ARG A 285 -18.79 10.83 -8.78
CA ARG A 285 -19.54 11.13 -10.01
C ARG A 285 -18.92 10.44 -11.21
N GLY A 286 -19.76 10.01 -12.14
CA GLY A 286 -19.32 9.35 -13.37
C GLY A 286 -20.42 9.26 -14.41
N GLU A 287 -20.05 9.02 -15.66
CA GLU A 287 -21.03 8.75 -16.74
C GLU A 287 -21.52 7.31 -16.62
N ALA A 288 -22.66 7.11 -15.95
CA ALA A 288 -23.15 5.78 -15.63
C ALA A 288 -23.81 5.08 -16.84
N PRO A 289 -23.59 3.77 -17.01
CA PRO A 289 -24.15 2.99 -18.11
C PRO A 289 -25.66 2.83 -17.92
N VAL A 290 -26.41 3.19 -18.96
CA VAL A 290 -27.86 3.00 -19.03
C VAL A 290 -28.15 1.82 -19.94
N ARG A 291 -28.89 0.82 -19.43
CA ARG A 291 -29.25 -0.36 -20.21
C ARG A 291 -30.54 -0.15 -20.98
N LYS A 292 -30.66 -0.78 -22.15
CA LYS A 292 -31.93 -0.86 -22.86
C LYS A 292 -32.97 -1.56 -21.97
N LYS A 293 -34.23 -1.12 -22.07
CA LYS A 293 -35.33 -1.66 -21.27
C LYS A 293 -35.45 -3.17 -21.52
N GLY A 294 -35.49 -3.96 -20.44
CA GLY A 294 -35.62 -5.41 -20.52
C GLY A 294 -34.37 -6.20 -20.91
N THR A 295 -33.23 -5.57 -21.25
CA THR A 295 -32.03 -6.30 -21.72
C THR A 295 -30.78 -5.99 -20.88
N CYS A 296 -29.71 -6.77 -21.08
CA CYS A 296 -28.40 -6.51 -20.47
C CYS A 296 -27.52 -5.56 -21.31
N GLU A 297 -27.98 -5.17 -22.50
CA GLU A 297 -27.23 -4.33 -23.42
C GLU A 297 -27.17 -2.87 -22.92
N VAL A 298 -25.99 -2.29 -22.91
CA VAL A 298 -25.78 -0.87 -22.59
C VAL A 298 -26.20 -0.03 -23.80
N ALA A 299 -27.19 0.83 -23.61
CA ALA A 299 -27.72 1.75 -24.62
C ALA A 299 -26.86 3.01 -24.77
N GLY A 300 -26.14 3.40 -23.72
CA GLY A 300 -25.32 4.60 -23.68
C GLY A 300 -24.87 4.91 -22.26
N LEU A 301 -24.21 6.06 -22.09
CA LEU A 301 -23.77 6.59 -20.81
C LEU A 301 -24.60 7.82 -20.43
N SER A 302 -24.77 8.08 -19.13
CA SER A 302 -25.56 9.21 -18.64
C SER A 302 -24.90 9.89 -17.44
N LYS A 303 -24.80 11.23 -17.51
CA LYS A 303 -24.34 12.10 -16.40
C LYS A 303 -25.42 12.43 -15.38
N THR A 304 -26.67 12.07 -15.66
CA THR A 304 -27.84 12.51 -14.88
C THR A 304 -28.72 11.34 -14.41
N SER A 305 -28.33 10.11 -14.72
CA SER A 305 -29.03 8.93 -14.19
C SER A 305 -28.86 8.82 -12.68
N ALA A 306 -29.72 8.05 -12.02
CA ALA A 306 -29.62 7.77 -10.59
C ALA A 306 -28.30 7.09 -10.17
N ASN A 307 -27.53 6.55 -11.12
CA ASN A 307 -26.21 5.96 -10.85
C ASN A 307 -25.06 6.93 -11.19
N ALA A 308 -25.33 8.12 -11.73
CA ALA A 308 -24.29 9.05 -12.15
C ALA A 308 -23.64 9.81 -10.99
N GLU A 309 -24.33 9.90 -9.86
CA GLU A 309 -23.83 10.42 -8.59
C GLU A 309 -24.02 9.35 -7.50
N LEU A 310 -22.92 9.01 -6.83
CA LEU A 310 -22.90 8.11 -5.68
C LEU A 310 -22.64 8.97 -4.45
N ARG A 311 -23.67 9.14 -3.64
CA ARG A 311 -23.60 9.84 -2.37
C ARG A 311 -23.68 8.81 -1.24
N PHE A 312 -22.76 8.93 -0.30
CA PHE A 312 -22.68 8.10 0.90
C PHE A 312 -22.74 9.03 2.10
N GLU A 313 -23.59 8.73 3.08
CA GLU A 313 -23.79 9.53 4.29
C GLU A 313 -23.51 8.68 5.52
N ASN A 314 -22.68 9.15 6.45
CA ASN A 314 -22.31 8.39 7.63
C ASN A 314 -23.54 8.07 8.49
N VAL A 315 -23.62 6.87 9.07
CA VAL A 315 -24.81 6.42 9.83
C VAL A 315 -24.76 6.75 11.32
N GLU A 316 -23.63 7.26 11.85
CA GLU A 316 -23.48 7.63 13.26
C GLU A 316 -23.86 9.09 13.55
N ASP A 317 -24.48 9.79 12.58
CA ASP A 317 -25.08 11.13 12.73
C ASP A 317 -26.58 11.10 13.06
#